data_AF-A0A2H5YMH0-F1
#
_entry.id   AF-A0A2H5YMH0-F1
#
_cell.length_a   1.000
_cell.length_b   1.000
_cell.length_c   1.000
_cell.angle_alpha   90.00
_cell.angle_beta   90.00
_cell.angle_gamma   90.00
#
_symmetry.space_group_name_H-M   'P 1'
#
loop_
_entity.id
_entity.type
_entity.pdbx_description
1 polymer ?
#
loop_
_entity_poly.entity_id
_entity_poly.type
_entity_poly.pdbx_seq_one_letter_code
_entity_poly.pdbx_strand_id
1 'polypeptide(L)'
;MGIVLAEAVDRRRLEHCLEERGWRPVRIGGQPGYEKEVPPWVWLARLSPRVEFLSWVPDDDQAHRHAEGLRRLRREVEEIAGSLDIRLASSLDLYLDA
;
A
#
# COMPACT_ATOMS: atom_id res chain seq x y z
N MET A 1 -5.60 -8.24 5.27
CA MET A 1 -5.03 -7.15 6.08
C MET A 1 -4.16 -6.30 5.18
N GLY A 2 -4.38 -4.98 5.15
CA GLY A 2 -3.54 -4.01 4.45
C GLY A 2 -2.67 -3.18 5.40
N ILE A 3 -1.82 -2.33 4.84
CA ILE A 3 -1.05 -1.32 5.59
C ILE A 3 -1.71 0.02 5.32
N VAL A 4 -2.15 0.71 6.39
CA VAL A 4 -2.88 1.98 6.29
C VAL A 4 -1.97 3.11 6.79
N LEU A 5 -1.95 4.23 6.06
CA LEU A 5 -1.29 5.45 6.54
C LEU A 5 -2.21 6.19 7.51
N ALA A 6 -1.69 6.57 8.68
CA ALA A 6 -2.47 7.17 9.77
C ALA A 6 -2.90 8.61 9.47
N GLU A 7 -2.07 9.32 8.70
CA GLU A 7 -2.15 10.77 8.55
C GLU A 7 -2.67 11.17 7.18
N ALA A 8 -3.21 12.39 7.09
CA ALA A 8 -3.58 13.00 5.83
C ALA A 8 -2.31 13.23 4.99
N VAL A 9 -2.14 12.43 3.96
CA VAL A 9 -1.00 12.52 3.05
C VAL A 9 -1.26 13.56 1.98
N ASP A 10 -0.25 14.37 1.65
CA ASP A 10 -0.28 15.17 0.41
C ASP A 10 -0.37 14.21 -0.78
N ARG A 11 -1.57 14.16 -1.35
CA ARG A 11 -1.92 13.23 -2.42
C ARG A 11 -1.01 13.37 -3.63
N ARG A 12 -0.65 14.59 -4.03
CA ARG A 12 0.19 14.79 -5.23
C ARG A 12 1.60 14.28 -5.00
N ARG A 13 2.16 14.51 -3.80
CA ARG A 13 3.48 14.00 -3.44
C ARG A 13 3.50 12.47 -3.37
N LEU A 14 2.44 11.86 -2.84
CA LEU A 14 2.30 10.41 -2.81
C LEU A 14 2.18 9.82 -4.22
N GLU A 15 1.29 10.36 -5.06
CA GLU A 15 1.11 9.92 -6.44
C GLU A 15 2.44 9.99 -7.22
N HIS A 16 3.17 11.10 -7.09
CA HIS A 16 4.49 11.24 -7.70
C HIS A 16 5.51 10.20 -7.20
N CYS A 17 5.59 10.00 -5.87
CA CYS A 17 6.49 9.02 -5.27
C CYS A 17 6.18 7.58 -5.72
N LEU A 18 4.89 7.24 -5.84
CA LEU A 18 4.45 5.94 -6.34
C LEU A 18 4.91 5.74 -7.79
N GLU A 19 4.69 6.72 -8.65
CA GLU A 19 5.10 6.66 -10.06
C GLU A 19 6.61 6.53 -10.24
N GLU A 20 7.41 7.30 -9.49
CA GLU A 20 8.88 7.19 -9.50
C GLU A 20 9.37 5.80 -9.07
N ARG A 21 8.61 5.13 -8.19
CA ARG A 21 8.89 3.77 -7.72
C ARG A 21 8.31 2.68 -8.63
N GLY A 22 7.79 3.04 -9.80
CA GLY A 22 7.28 2.09 -10.80
C GLY A 22 5.88 1.56 -10.51
N TRP A 23 5.13 2.21 -9.63
CA TRP A 23 3.70 1.96 -9.50
C TRP A 23 2.95 2.60 -10.68
N ARG A 24 1.91 1.91 -11.17
CA ARG A 24 1.10 2.34 -12.32
C ARG A 24 -0.29 2.76 -11.85
N PRO A 25 -0.83 3.88 -12.35
CA PRO A 25 -2.17 4.31 -11.98
C PRO A 25 -3.23 3.36 -12.54
N VAL A 26 -4.20 2.98 -11.70
CA VAL A 26 -5.32 2.10 -12.05
C VAL A 26 -6.62 2.56 -11.40
N ARG A 27 -7.73 1.89 -11.74
CA ARG A 27 -9.01 2.05 -11.04
C ARG A 27 -9.33 0.82 -10.22
N ILE A 28 -9.43 0.99 -8.90
CA ILE A 28 -9.79 -0.07 -7.95
C ILE A 28 -11.21 0.18 -7.47
N GLY A 29 -12.16 -0.65 -7.91
CA GLY A 29 -13.59 -0.47 -7.56
C GLY A 29 -14.15 0.90 -7.97
N GLY A 30 -13.70 1.43 -9.12
CA GLY A 30 -14.09 2.75 -9.61
C GLY A 30 -13.37 3.95 -8.98
N GLN A 31 -12.54 3.73 -7.97
CA GLN A 31 -11.74 4.77 -7.31
C GLN A 31 -10.31 4.81 -7.88
N PRO A 32 -9.64 5.98 -7.91
CA PRO A 32 -8.23 6.06 -8.27
C PRO A 32 -7.36 5.26 -7.29
N GLY A 33 -6.43 4.49 -7.83
CA GLY A 33 -5.43 3.75 -7.09
C GLY A 33 -4.20 3.51 -7.93
N TYR A 34 -3.26 2.76 -7.37
CA TYR A 34 -2.04 2.36 -8.05
C TYR A 34 -1.81 0.87 -7.88
N GLU A 35 -1.11 0.28 -8.83
CA GLU A 35 -0.66 -1.11 -8.75
C GLU A 35 0.83 -1.23 -9.06
N LYS A 36 1.46 -2.27 -8.51
CA LYS A 36 2.83 -2.65 -8.85
C LYS A 36 2.92 -4.16 -8.92
N GLU A 37 3.29 -4.68 -10.07
CA GLU A 37 3.55 -6.10 -10.26
C GLU A 37 4.91 -6.45 -9.66
N VAL A 38 4.90 -7.34 -8.66
CA VAL A 38 6.10 -7.85 -8.00
C VAL A 38 5.95 -9.37 -7.92
N PRO A 39 6.23 -10.12 -9.01
CA PRO A 39 5.91 -11.55 -9.06
C PRO A 39 6.44 -12.32 -7.85
N PRO A 40 5.62 -13.18 -7.21
CA PRO A 40 4.27 -13.61 -7.62
C PRO A 40 3.12 -12.69 -7.16
N TRP A 41 3.43 -11.56 -6.53
CA TRP A 41 2.45 -10.63 -5.97
C TRP A 41 2.04 -9.54 -6.96
N VAL A 42 0.83 -9.03 -6.73
CA VAL A 42 0.41 -7.72 -7.20
C VAL A 42 0.17 -6.87 -5.96
N TRP A 43 0.86 -5.74 -5.88
CA TRP A 43 0.63 -4.76 -4.83
C TRP A 43 -0.35 -3.71 -5.33
N LEU A 44 -1.25 -3.29 -4.46
CA LEU A 44 -2.27 -2.28 -4.73
C LEU A 44 -2.17 -1.17 -3.70
N ALA A 45 -2.39 0.07 -4.13
CA ALA A 45 -2.55 1.23 -3.26
C ALA A 45 -3.89 1.91 -3.57
N ARG A 46 -4.80 1.93 -2.60
CA ARG A 46 -6.06 2.68 -2.68
C ARG A 46 -5.85 4.02 -2.01
N LEU A 47 -6.29 5.11 -2.66
CA LEU A 47 -6.05 6.46 -2.17
C LEU A 47 -7.27 7.10 -1.46
N SER A 48 -8.39 6.38 -1.36
CA SER A 48 -9.65 6.90 -0.81
C SER A 48 -10.44 5.77 -0.13
N PRO A 49 -11.04 5.99 1.06
CA PRO A 49 -11.05 7.24 1.85
C PRO A 49 -9.78 7.47 2.69
N ARG A 50 -8.95 6.43 2.87
CA ARG A 50 -7.61 6.49 3.45
C ARG A 50 -6.64 5.82 2.49
N VAL A 51 -5.36 6.15 2.61
CA VAL A 51 -4.32 5.46 1.85
C VAL A 51 -4.11 4.08 2.44
N GLU A 52 -4.42 3.04 1.67
CA GLU A 52 -4.29 1.64 2.06
C GLU A 52 -3.49 0.88 1.01
N PHE A 53 -2.50 0.12 1.47
CA PHE A 53 -1.68 -0.76 0.66
C PHE A 53 -2.03 -2.23 0.90
N LEU A 54 -2.17 -3.01 -0.17
CA LEU A 54 -2.57 -4.41 -0.15
C LEU A 54 -1.57 -5.25 -0.96
N SER A 55 -1.26 -6.44 -0.45
CA SER A 55 -0.53 -7.46 -1.21
C SER A 55 -1.50 -8.56 -1.60
N TRP A 56 -1.74 -8.70 -2.90
CA TRP A 56 -2.59 -9.73 -3.47
C TRP A 56 -1.74 -10.77 -4.21
N VAL A 57 -2.16 -12.03 -4.19
CA VAL A 57 -1.59 -13.11 -5.01
C VAL A 57 -2.72 -13.55 -5.94
N PRO A 58 -2.56 -13.49 -7.27
CA PRO A 58 -3.62 -13.88 -8.20
C PRO A 58 -3.99 -15.37 -8.17
N ASP A 59 -3.10 -16.20 -7.62
CA ASP A 59 -3.21 -17.66 -7.61
C ASP A 59 -3.39 -18.16 -6.16
N ASP A 60 -4.55 -18.78 -5.90
CA ASP A 60 -5.02 -19.17 -4.55
C ASP A 60 -4.17 -20.28 -3.91
N ASP A 61 -3.40 -21.05 -4.68
CA ASP A 61 -2.55 -22.14 -4.19
C ASP A 61 -1.32 -21.66 -3.38
N GLN A 62 -1.18 -20.35 -3.17
CA GLN A 62 0.00 -19.72 -2.60
C GLN A 62 -0.30 -18.88 -1.36
N ALA A 63 -1.30 -19.27 -0.56
CA ALA A 63 -1.73 -18.51 0.62
C ALA A 63 -0.58 -18.18 1.61
N HIS A 64 0.40 -19.07 1.76
CA HIS A 64 1.60 -18.84 2.58
C HIS A 64 2.48 -17.67 2.07
N ARG A 65 2.34 -17.27 0.81
CA ARG A 65 3.04 -16.14 0.21
C ARG A 65 2.38 -14.80 0.51
N HIS A 66 1.15 -14.77 1.03
CA HIS A 66 0.53 -13.50 1.46
C HIS A 66 1.32 -12.83 2.59
N ALA A 67 1.79 -13.60 3.57
CA ALA A 67 2.55 -13.06 4.69
C ALA A 67 3.90 -12.47 4.24
N GLU A 68 4.60 -13.15 3.32
CA GLU A 68 5.86 -12.65 2.74
C GLU A 68 5.62 -11.41 1.85
N GLY A 69 4.57 -11.43 1.02
CA GLY A 69 4.17 -10.29 0.21
C GLY A 69 3.86 -9.06 1.06
N LEU A 70 3.14 -9.25 2.18
CA LEU A 70 2.84 -8.17 3.12
C LEU A 70 4.09 -7.65 3.84
N ARG A 71 5.04 -8.52 4.21
CA ARG A 71 6.32 -8.09 4.81
C ARG A 71 7.16 -7.25 3.85
N ARG A 72 7.22 -7.64 2.57
CA ARG A 72 7.95 -6.89 1.55
C ARG A 72 7.25 -5.57 1.22
N LEU A 73 5.93 -5.60 1.09
CA LEU A 73 5.12 -4.40 0.91
C LEU A 73 5.31 -3.43 2.08
N ARG A 74 5.41 -3.92 3.32
CA ARG A 74 5.69 -3.07 4.48
C ARG A 74 6.99 -2.29 4.33
N ARG A 75 8.08 -2.93 3.89
CA ARG A 75 9.36 -2.23 3.65
C ARG A 75 9.24 -1.16 2.57
N GLU A 76 8.57 -1.47 1.46
CA GLU A 76 8.30 -0.49 0.39
C GLU A 76 7.52 0.72 0.95
N VAL A 77 6.48 0.47 1.76
CA VAL A 77 5.66 1.52 2.36
C VAL A 77 6.43 2.33 3.40
N GLU A 78 7.33 1.70 4.17
CA GLU A 78 8.26 2.39 5.09
C GLU A 78 9.20 3.33 4.35
N GLU A 79 9.73 2.91 3.20
CA GLU A 79 10.58 3.77 2.38
C GLU A 79 9.80 4.92 1.73
N ILE A 80 8.58 4.68 1.25
CA ILE A 80 7.69 5.73 0.74
C ILE A 80 7.40 6.74 1.84
N ALA A 81 7.00 6.28 3.01
CA ALA A 81 6.70 7.13 4.15
C ALA A 81 7.94 7.95 4.59
N GLY A 82 9.11 7.30 4.67
CA GLY A 82 10.37 7.99 4.96
C GLY A 82 10.72 9.06 3.92
N SER A 83 10.48 8.80 2.63
CA SER A 83 10.72 9.78 1.56
C SER A 83 9.78 10.99 1.58
N LEU A 84 8.62 10.83 2.24
CA LEU A 84 7.58 11.84 2.33
C LEU A 84 7.49 12.50 3.71
N ASP A 85 8.34 12.08 4.66
CA ASP A 85 8.29 12.48 6.09
C ASP A 85 6.92 12.18 6.74
N ILE A 86 6.34 11.02 6.39
CA ILE A 86 5.05 10.56 6.90
C ILE A 86 5.30 9.54 8.00
N ARG A 87 4.53 9.63 9.10
CA ARG A 87 4.50 8.57 10.11
C ARG A 87 3.56 7.46 9.69
N LEU A 88 4.05 6.23 9.72
CA LEU A 88 3.20 5.06 9.58
C LEU A 88 2.37 4.86 10.86
N ALA A 89 1.08 4.56 10.70
CA ALA A 89 0.32 4.00 11.81
C ALA A 89 0.89 2.61 12.10
N SER A 90 1.23 2.34 13.35
CA SER A 90 1.43 0.95 13.76
C SER A 90 0.08 0.24 13.62
N SER A 91 0.05 -1.01 13.18
CA SER A 91 -1.21 -1.77 13.04
C SER A 91 -1.99 -1.92 14.36
N LEU A 92 -1.37 -1.56 15.50
CA LEU A 92 -2.02 -1.44 16.80
C LEU A 92 -2.86 -0.16 16.98
N ASP A 93 -2.50 0.96 16.35
CA ASP A 93 -3.17 2.25 16.58
C ASP A 93 -4.56 2.31 15.93
N LEU A 94 -4.80 1.50 14.89
CA LEU A 94 -6.10 1.44 14.21
C LEU A 94 -7.20 0.74 15.02
N TYR A 95 -6.85 0.09 16.14
CA TYR A 95 -7.80 -0.58 17.04
C TYR A 95 -8.17 0.24 18.28
N LEU A 96 -7.52 1.39 18.51
CA LEU A 96 -7.79 2.23 19.69
C LEU A 96 -8.80 3.36 19.43
N ASP A 97 -9.13 3.63 18.16
CA ASP A 97 -10.08 4.67 17.75
C ASP A 97 -11.40 4.12 17.16
N ALA A 98 -11.72 2.83 17.37
CA ALA A 98 -12.94 2.17 16.89
C ALA A 98 -13.88 1.76 18.04
#